data_AF-A0AAD6KF71-F1
#
_entry.id   AF-A0AAD6KF71-F1
#
_cell.length_a   1.000
_cell.length_b   1.000
_cell.length_c   1.000
_cell.angle_alpha   90.00
_cell.angle_beta   90.00
_cell.angle_gamma   90.00
#
_symmetry.space_group_name_H-M   'P 1'
#
loop_
_entity.id
_entity.type
_entity.pdbx_description
1 polymer ?
#
loop_
_entity_poly.entity_id
_entity_poly.type
_entity_poly.pdbx_seq_one_letter_code
_entity_poly.pdbx_strand_id
1 'polypeptide(L)'
;MFNAATGTGKTVAYLAPIIHHLLSYTSRIHRENGTYALVLVPTRELCLQVYEILQKLLHRFHWIVPGYVMGGENRSKEKARLRKGISILIATPGRLLDHLKNTACFAHTNLRWIIFDENFGVRIWQGNRGDTGSFGI
;
A
#
# COMPACT_ATOMS: atom_id res chain seq x y z
N MET A 1 -7.72 -22.09 13.77
CA MET A 1 -7.44 -20.64 13.77
C MET A 1 -5.92 -20.45 13.80
N PHE A 2 -5.29 -20.10 12.68
CA PHE A 2 -3.82 -19.96 12.61
C PHE A 2 -3.39 -18.61 13.19
N ASN A 3 -3.03 -18.59 14.47
CA ASN A 3 -2.25 -17.50 15.05
C ASN A 3 -0.80 -17.61 14.53
N ALA A 4 -0.52 -16.98 13.41
CA ALA A 4 0.86 -16.82 12.93
C ALA A 4 1.62 -15.91 13.89
N ALA A 5 2.36 -16.52 14.81
CA ALA A 5 3.40 -15.88 15.59
C ALA A 5 4.60 -15.57 14.68
N THR A 6 4.48 -14.53 13.85
CA THR A 6 5.54 -13.74 13.19
C THR A 6 4.88 -12.97 12.03
N GLY A 7 4.69 -11.65 12.19
CA GLY A 7 3.96 -10.80 11.22
C GLY A 7 4.55 -10.73 9.80
N THR A 8 5.72 -11.32 9.56
CA THR A 8 6.38 -11.37 8.25
C THR A 8 5.68 -12.30 7.25
N GLY A 9 5.21 -13.47 7.69
CA GLY A 9 4.62 -14.48 6.79
C GLY A 9 3.33 -14.01 6.13
N LYS A 10 2.44 -13.36 6.90
CA LYS A 10 1.21 -12.75 6.39
C LYS A 10 1.52 -11.59 5.44
N THR A 11 2.47 -10.73 5.84
CA THR A 11 2.88 -9.57 5.03
C THR A 11 3.37 -9.97 3.65
N VAL A 12 4.28 -10.94 3.58
CA VAL A 12 4.79 -11.43 2.29
C VAL A 12 3.67 -12.12 1.50
N ALA A 13 2.78 -12.85 2.17
CA ALA A 13 1.68 -13.56 1.50
C ALA A 13 0.75 -12.62 0.71
N TYR A 14 0.46 -11.41 1.21
CA TYR A 14 -0.33 -10.44 0.44
C TYR A 14 0.52 -9.53 -0.46
N LEU A 15 1.75 -9.18 -0.08
CA LEU A 15 2.59 -8.28 -0.89
C LEU A 15 3.14 -8.97 -2.14
N ALA A 16 3.62 -10.21 -2.03
CA ALA A 16 4.24 -10.94 -3.13
C ALA A 16 3.33 -11.06 -4.38
N PRO A 17 2.07 -11.50 -4.28
CA PRO A 17 1.19 -11.59 -5.45
C PRO A 17 0.87 -10.23 -6.05
N ILE A 18 0.72 -9.17 -5.24
CA ILE A 18 0.51 -7.80 -5.73
C ILE A 18 1.72 -7.35 -6.53
N ILE A 19 2.93 -7.50 -5.99
CA ILE A 19 4.18 -7.12 -6.66
C ILE A 19 4.33 -7.92 -7.97
N HIS A 20 4.06 -9.23 -7.94
CA HIS A 20 4.10 -10.07 -9.13
C HIS A 20 3.15 -9.56 -10.23
N HIS A 21 1.91 -9.21 -9.86
CA HIS A 21 0.95 -8.64 -10.81
C HIS A 21 1.38 -7.27 -11.34
N LEU A 22 2.02 -6.42 -10.52
CA LEU A 22 2.56 -5.14 -10.99
C LEU A 22 3.71 -5.34 -11.99
N LEU A 23 4.52 -6.39 -11.81
CA LEU A 23 5.63 -6.73 -12.70
C LEU A 23 5.17 -7.35 -14.03
N SER A 24 3.97 -7.93 -14.09
CA SER A 24 3.42 -8.53 -15.31
C SER A 24 2.76 -7.54 -16.27
N TYR A 25 2.71 -6.23 -15.94
CA TYR A 25 2.18 -5.23 -16.86
C TYR A 25 3.09 -5.10 -18.09
N THR A 26 2.48 -5.05 -19.28
CA THR A 26 3.20 -4.89 -20.56
C THR A 26 4.05 -3.62 -20.57
N SER A 27 3.51 -2.51 -20.06
CA SER A 27 4.24 -1.27 -19.82
C SER A 27 4.69 -1.21 -18.37
N ARG A 28 5.96 -0.85 -18.14
CA ARG A 28 6.48 -0.63 -16.78
C ARG A 28 5.66 0.45 -16.07
N ILE A 29 5.49 0.27 -14.76
CA ILE A 29 4.83 1.27 -13.92
C ILE A 29 5.76 2.48 -13.78
N HIS A 30 5.20 3.66 -13.98
CA HIS A 30 5.82 4.95 -13.76
C HIS A 30 5.21 5.61 -12.51
N ARG A 31 5.98 6.49 -11.87
CA ARG A 31 5.54 7.16 -10.63
C ARG A 31 4.28 7.99 -10.84
N GLU A 32 4.16 8.62 -12.00
CA GLU A 32 2.98 9.41 -12.42
C GLU A 32 1.69 8.59 -12.54
N ASN A 33 1.79 7.26 -12.65
CA ASN A 33 0.60 6.40 -12.63
C ASN A 33 -0.07 6.36 -11.24
N GLY A 34 0.61 6.84 -10.19
CA GLY A 34 0.06 6.93 -8.85
C GLY A 34 -0.01 5.57 -8.15
N THR A 35 -0.96 5.45 -7.22
CA THR A 35 -1.09 4.31 -6.31
C THR A 35 -1.94 3.20 -6.90
N TYR A 36 -1.40 1.98 -6.89
CA TYR A 36 -2.06 0.75 -7.33
C TYR A 36 -2.53 -0.10 -6.15
N ALA A 37 -1.77 -0.11 -5.06
CA ALA A 37 -2.12 -0.86 -3.86
C ALA A 37 -2.03 0.04 -2.62
N LEU A 38 -3.04 -0.08 -1.75
CA LEU A 38 -3.12 0.58 -0.46
C LEU A 38 -3.15 -0.47 0.66
N VAL A 39 -2.21 -0.43 1.59
CA VAL A 39 -2.21 -1.27 2.80
C VAL A 39 -2.57 -0.40 3.99
N LEU A 40 -3.72 -0.67 4.60
CA LEU A 40 -4.20 -0.03 5.81
C LEU A 40 -3.77 -0.84 7.03
N VAL A 41 -3.09 -0.17 7.95
CA VAL A 41 -2.56 -0.76 9.20
C VAL A 41 -3.04 0.05 10.42
N PRO A 42 -3.32 -0.59 11.57
CA PRO A 42 -3.84 0.09 12.75
C PRO A 42 -2.80 0.96 13.48
N THR A 43 -1.50 0.63 13.39
CA THR A 43 -0.46 1.27 14.20
C THR A 43 0.74 1.75 13.38
N ARG A 44 1.52 2.65 13.97
CA ARG A 44 2.75 3.18 13.33
C ARG A 44 3.84 2.12 13.27
N GLU A 45 3.91 1.30 14.31
CA GLU A 45 4.88 0.22 14.45
C GLU A 45 4.64 -0.81 13.35
N LEU A 46 3.39 -1.20 13.12
CA LEU A 46 3.06 -2.14 12.03
C LEU A 46 3.32 -1.52 10.65
N CYS A 47 3.03 -0.22 10.48
CA CYS A 47 3.34 0.52 9.25
C CYS A 47 4.83 0.41 8.86
N LEU A 48 5.72 0.65 9.83
CA LEU A 48 7.15 0.55 9.62
C LEU A 48 7.61 -0.88 9.33
N GLN A 49 7.07 -1.87 10.06
CA GLN A 49 7.38 -3.28 9.81
C GLN A 49 7.00 -3.74 8.39
N VAL A 50 5.78 -3.40 7.96
CA VAL A 50 5.30 -3.72 6.60
C VAL A 50 6.14 -2.99 5.55
N TYR A 51 6.50 -1.73 5.80
CA TYR A 51 7.33 -0.94 4.90
C TYR A 51 8.73 -1.53 4.74
N GLU A 52 9.38 -1.97 5.82
CA GLU A 52 10.69 -2.64 5.75
C GLU A 52 10.65 -3.92 4.92
N ILE A 53 9.60 -4.73 5.07
CA ILE A 53 9.41 -5.95 4.27
C ILE A 53 9.20 -5.57 2.80
N LEU A 54 8.35 -4.58 2.53
CA LEU A 54 8.09 -4.09 1.18
C LEU A 54 9.37 -3.58 0.49
N GLN A 55 10.23 -2.83 1.19
CA GLN A 55 11.53 -2.40 0.68
C GLN A 55 12.42 -3.58 0.28
N LYS A 56 12.49 -4.62 1.13
CA LYS A 56 13.27 -5.83 0.84
C LYS A 56 12.75 -6.55 -0.40
N LEU A 57 11.43 -6.67 -0.54
CA LEU A 57 10.80 -7.29 -1.72
C LEU A 57 11.03 -6.48 -3.01
N LEU A 58 11.08 -5.14 -2.91
CA LEU A 58 11.25 -4.23 -4.03
C LEU A 58 12.69 -3.85 -4.34
N HIS A 59 13.68 -4.38 -3.62
CA HIS A 59 15.10 -4.02 -3.77
C HIS A 59 15.59 -4.06 -5.23
N ARG A 60 15.07 -4.98 -6.07
CA ARG A 60 15.42 -5.11 -7.49
C ARG A 60 14.48 -4.40 -8.46
N PHE A 61 13.42 -3.76 -7.98
CA PHE A 61 12.32 -3.21 -8.79
C PHE A 61 12.10 -1.72 -8.52
N HIS A 62 13.14 -0.91 -8.74
CA HIS A 62 13.19 0.52 -8.36
C HIS A 62 12.13 1.42 -9.01
N TRP A 63 11.45 0.95 -10.06
CA TRP A 63 10.33 1.67 -10.69
C TRP A 63 9.00 1.52 -9.93
N ILE A 64 8.84 0.47 -9.13
CA ILE A 64 7.71 0.35 -8.20
C ILE A 64 8.08 1.13 -6.94
N VAL A 65 7.34 2.20 -6.66
CA VAL A 65 7.66 3.10 -5.56
C VAL A 65 6.89 2.70 -4.30
N PRO A 66 7.55 2.17 -3.26
CA PRO A 66 6.94 2.04 -1.95
C PRO A 66 6.90 3.38 -1.21
N GLY A 67 5.90 3.56 -0.36
CA GLY A 67 5.84 4.69 0.54
C GLY A 67 4.81 4.49 1.64
N TYR A 68 4.83 5.37 2.62
CA TYR A 68 3.88 5.31 3.72
C TYR A 68 3.42 6.70 4.18
N VAL A 69 2.26 6.75 4.84
CA VAL A 69 1.76 7.92 5.56
C VAL A 69 1.20 7.52 6.92
N MET A 70 1.67 8.18 7.98
CA MET A 70 1.24 7.85 9.34
C MET A 70 1.37 9.07 10.26
N GLY A 71 0.64 9.07 11.37
CA GLY A 71 0.71 10.16 12.34
C GLY A 71 2.14 10.40 12.86
N GLY A 72 2.47 11.64 13.18
CA GLY A 72 3.77 12.02 13.76
C GLY A 72 4.88 12.31 12.77
N GLU A 73 4.62 12.31 11.45
CA GLU A 73 5.53 12.85 10.45
C GLU A 73 5.13 14.25 9.97
N ASN A 74 6.12 14.98 9.43
CA ASN A 74 5.90 16.31 8.86
C ASN A 74 5.01 16.22 7.62
N ARG A 75 3.83 16.82 7.71
CA ARG A 75 2.80 16.83 6.66
C ARG A 75 3.30 17.36 5.31
N SER A 76 4.21 18.35 5.31
CA SER A 76 4.77 18.89 4.07
C SER A 76 5.62 17.86 3.33
N LYS A 77 6.45 17.10 4.08
CA LYS A 77 7.27 16.02 3.53
C LYS A 77 6.42 14.87 2.98
N GLU A 78 5.35 14.50 3.69
CA GLU A 78 4.37 13.52 3.19
C GLU A 78 3.69 14.00 1.91
N LYS A 79 3.17 15.23 1.88
CA LYS A 79 2.55 15.81 0.68
C LYS A 79 3.52 15.82 -0.50
N ALA A 80 4.80 16.15 -0.28
CA ALA A 80 5.80 16.12 -1.34
C ALA A 80 6.05 14.70 -1.88
N ARG A 81 6.09 13.67 -1.02
CA ARG A 81 6.22 12.26 -1.44
C ARG A 81 4.99 11.78 -2.21
N LEU A 82 3.79 12.06 -1.69
CA LEU A 82 2.52 11.70 -2.35
C LEU A 82 2.41 12.35 -3.75
N ARG A 83 2.80 13.62 -3.88
CA ARG A 83 2.82 14.33 -5.17
C ARG A 83 3.76 13.70 -6.20
N LYS A 84 4.90 13.16 -5.76
CA LYS A 84 5.86 12.47 -6.65
C LYS A 84 5.33 11.13 -7.14
N GLY A 85 4.28 10.59 -6.53
CA GLY A 85 3.70 9.29 -6.86
C GLY A 85 4.30 8.17 -6.02
N ILE A 86 3.41 7.33 -5.47
CA ILE A 86 3.72 6.13 -4.69
C ILE A 86 2.90 4.99 -5.29
N SER A 87 3.56 3.94 -5.78
CA SER A 87 2.91 2.79 -6.42
C SER A 87 2.22 1.88 -5.40
N ILE A 88 2.86 1.66 -4.25
CA ILE A 88 2.31 0.88 -3.13
C ILE A 88 2.39 1.75 -1.88
N LEU A 89 1.23 2.15 -1.36
CA LEU A 89 1.11 3.03 -0.19
C LEU A 89 0.71 2.22 1.04
N ILE A 90 1.44 2.38 2.15
CA ILE A 90 1.04 1.87 3.47
C ILE A 90 0.54 3.04 4.30
N ALA A 91 -0.57 2.92 5.01
CA ALA A 91 -1.13 4.04 5.73
C ALA A 91 -1.86 3.67 7.01
N THR A 92 -1.78 4.55 8.01
CA THR A 92 -2.75 4.50 9.11
C THR A 92 -4.05 5.21 8.69
N PRO A 93 -5.25 4.66 8.99
CA PRO A 93 -6.52 5.18 8.46
C PRO A 93 -6.75 6.67 8.73
N GLY A 94 -6.48 7.12 9.97
CA GLY A 94 -6.67 8.52 10.36
C GLY A 94 -5.79 9.49 9.56
N ARG A 95 -4.52 9.12 9.30
CA ARG A 95 -3.60 9.97 8.51
C ARG A 95 -3.94 9.94 7.03
N LEU A 96 -4.33 8.79 6.50
CA LEU A 96 -4.80 8.70 5.12
C LEU A 96 -6.03 9.59 4.90
N LEU A 97 -7.01 9.53 5.81
CA LEU A 97 -8.23 10.34 5.72
C LEU A 97 -7.91 11.85 5.71
N ASP A 98 -6.96 12.29 6.53
CA ASP A 98 -6.48 13.68 6.49
C ASP A 98 -5.91 14.04 5.11
N HIS A 99 -5.09 13.17 4.51
CA HIS A 99 -4.56 13.41 3.19
C HIS A 99 -5.63 13.39 2.10
N LEU A 100 -6.60 12.49 2.15
CA LEU A 100 -7.71 12.44 1.19
C LEU A 100 -8.58 13.71 1.24
N LYS A 101 -8.83 14.24 2.44
CA LYS A 101 -9.63 15.47 2.61
C LYS A 101 -8.88 16.75 2.25
N ASN A 102 -7.57 16.80 2.55
CA ASN A 102 -6.81 18.06 2.57
C ASN A 102 -5.59 18.09 1.62
N THR A 103 -5.43 17.07 0.78
CA THR A 103 -4.34 16.98 -0.21
C THR A 103 -4.90 16.65 -1.59
N ALA A 104 -5.11 17.67 -2.43
CA ALA A 104 -5.66 17.53 -3.77
C ALA A 104 -4.81 16.65 -4.73
N CYS A 105 -3.56 16.33 -4.37
CA CYS A 105 -2.60 15.68 -5.27
C CYS A 105 -2.43 14.17 -5.07
N PHE A 106 -3.28 13.51 -4.28
CA PHE A 106 -3.16 12.05 -4.11
C PHE A 106 -3.74 11.31 -5.32
N ALA A 107 -2.87 10.88 -6.23
CA ALA A 107 -3.24 10.13 -7.43
C ALA A 107 -3.54 8.66 -7.10
N HIS A 108 -4.83 8.33 -7.00
CA HIS A 108 -5.34 6.99 -6.65
C HIS A 108 -6.27 6.41 -7.74
N THR A 109 -6.25 6.99 -8.93
CA THR A 109 -7.11 6.57 -10.06
C THR A 109 -6.82 5.15 -10.55
N ASN A 110 -5.62 4.63 -10.30
CA ASN A 110 -5.21 3.28 -10.65
C ASN A 110 -5.28 2.31 -9.47
N LEU A 111 -5.91 2.69 -8.35
CA LEU A 111 -6.03 1.83 -7.17
C LEU A 111 -6.80 0.56 -7.53
N ARG A 112 -6.16 -0.59 -7.37
CA ARG A 112 -6.72 -1.92 -7.63
C ARG A 112 -6.80 -2.80 -6.40
N TRP A 113 -5.92 -2.59 -5.43
CA TRP A 113 -5.91 -3.39 -4.20
C TRP A 113 -6.01 -2.51 -2.97
N ILE A 114 -6.88 -2.90 -2.04
CA ILE A 114 -6.92 -2.36 -0.68
C ILE A 114 -6.76 -3.53 0.28
N ILE A 115 -5.75 -3.48 1.11
CA ILE A 115 -5.43 -4.50 2.11
C ILE A 115 -5.70 -3.88 3.47
N PHE A 116 -6.49 -4.56 4.29
CA PHE A 116 -6.66 -4.23 5.70
C PHE A 116 -5.86 -5.27 6.49
N ASP A 117 -4.72 -4.85 7.03
CA ASP A 117 -3.85 -5.70 7.85
C ASP A 117 -4.11 -5.36 9.32
N GLU A 118 -4.95 -6.17 9.95
CA GLU A 118 -5.37 -6.05 11.34
C GLU A 118 -4.68 -7.13 12.18
N ASN A 119 -4.46 -6.89 13.48
CA ASN A 119 -3.75 -7.83 14.37
C ASN A 119 -4.26 -9.28 14.28
N PHE A 120 -5.53 -9.48 13.94
CA PHE A 120 -6.19 -10.79 13.91
C PHE A 120 -6.40 -11.35 12.49
N GLY A 121 -6.13 -10.60 11.43
CA GLY A 121 -6.41 -11.05 10.06
C GLY A 121 -6.09 -10.03 8.99
N VAL A 122 -5.97 -10.53 7.76
CA VAL A 122 -5.81 -9.71 6.57
C VAL A 122 -7.09 -9.80 5.75
N ARG A 123 -7.55 -8.68 5.19
CA ARG A 123 -8.67 -8.65 4.22
C ARG A 123 -8.21 -7.92 2.99
N ILE A 124 -8.40 -8.50 1.80
CA ILE A 124 -7.95 -7.89 0.55
C ILE A 124 -9.17 -7.59 -0.31
N TRP A 125 -9.41 -6.33 -0.60
CA TRP A 125 -10.31 -5.92 -1.66
C TRP A 125 -9.53 -5.79 -2.98
N GLN A 126 -10.07 -6.36 -4.05
CA GLN A 126 -9.52 -6.21 -5.40
C GLN A 126 -10.58 -5.66 -6.36
N GLY A 127 -10.26 -4.54 -7.02
CA GLY A 127 -11.13 -3.88 -7.99
C GLY A 127 -10.70 -4.14 -9.45
N ASN A 128 -11.66 -4.52 -10.28
CA ASN A 128 -11.53 -4.50 -11.74
C ASN A 128 -12.15 -3.22 -12.31
N ARG A 129 -11.70 -2.78 -13.50
CA ARG A 129 -12.39 -1.68 -14.21
C ARG A 129 -13.82 -2.14 -14.51
N GLY A 130 -14.81 -1.57 -13.82
CA GLY A 130 -16.24 -1.80 -14.07
C GLY A 130 -16.98 -2.72 -13.08
N ASP A 131 -16.34 -3.22 -12.02
CA ASP A 131 -16.98 -4.13 -11.04
C ASP A 131 -16.88 -3.60 -9.60
N THR A 132 -17.89 -3.92 -8.78
CA THR A 132 -17.79 -3.80 -7.32
C THR A 132 -16.86 -4.90 -6.81
N GLY A 133 -15.60 -4.55 -6.53
CA GLY A 133 -14.55 -5.50 -6.16
C GLY A 133 -14.92 -6.43 -4.98
N SER A 134 -14.32 -7.62 -4.96
CA SER A 134 -14.59 -8.66 -3.96
C SER A 134 -13.52 -8.70 -2.87
N PHE A 135 -13.89 -9.12 -1.65
CA PHE A 135 -12.95 -9.42 -0.59
C PHE A 135 -12.41 -10.85 -0.70
N GLY A 136 -11.10 -11.01 -0.87
CA GLY A 136 -10.36 -12.27 -0.78
C GLY A 136 -9.71 -12.47 0.59
N ILE A 137 -9.51 -13.75 0.92
CA ILE A 137 -8.87 -14.28 2.16
C ILE A 137 -7.36 -14.08 2.19
#